data_AF-A0A0D0C5S2-F1
#
_entry.id   AF-A0A0D0C5S2-F1
#
_cell.length_a   1.000
_cell.length_b   1.000
_cell.length_c   1.000
_cell.angle_alpha   90.00
_cell.angle_beta   90.00
_cell.angle_gamma   90.00
#
_symmetry.space_group_name_H-M   'P 1'
#
loop_
_entity.id
_entity.type
_entity.pdbx_description
1 polymer ?
#
loop_
_entity_poly.entity_id
_entity_poly.type
_entity_poly.pdbx_seq_one_letter_code
_entity_poly.pdbx_strand_id
1 'polypeptide(L)'
;RWMAPEYVRQDGLTDPVLDHSPRDVYAFGCTMVEILTRNIPFYDRRTDAAVLLSLINGDRPAKPREIWYPEVVWHLTTNCWAEDPTAR
;
A
#
# COMPACT_ATOMS: atom_id res chain seq x y z
N ARG A 1 -4.81 -4.99 4.84
CA ARG A 1 -4.03 -4.98 3.57
C ARG A 1 -3.87 -3.57 2.98
N TRP A 2 -4.86 -2.70 3.14
CA TRP A 2 -4.78 -1.26 2.79
C TRP A 2 -4.18 -0.38 3.90
N MET A 3 -3.95 -0.94 5.09
CA MET A 3 -3.34 -0.22 6.21
C MET A 3 -1.87 0.07 5.89
N ALA A 4 -1.49 1.34 6.03
CA ALA A 4 -0.13 1.79 5.79
C ALA A 4 0.86 1.21 6.82
N PRO A 5 2.10 0.89 6.42
CA PRO A 5 3.07 0.20 7.28
C PRO A 5 3.48 1.00 8.51
N GLU A 6 3.51 2.33 8.43
CA GLU A 6 3.81 3.21 9.57
C GLU A 6 2.77 3.12 10.70
N TYR A 7 1.51 2.75 10.37
CA TYR A 7 0.48 2.52 11.38
C TYR A 7 0.70 1.22 12.15
N VAL A 8 1.27 0.22 11.48
CA VAL A 8 1.64 -1.06 12.11
C VAL A 8 2.89 -0.90 12.99
N ARG A 9 3.83 -0.05 12.56
CA ARG A 9 5.11 0.17 13.25
C ARG A 9 5.00 1.09 14.46
N GLN A 10 3.96 1.93 14.55
CA GLN A 10 3.74 2.80 15.71
C GLN A 10 2.90 2.09 16.79
N ASP A 11 3.47 1.96 17.99
CA ASP A 11 2.75 1.57 19.21
C ASP A 11 1.73 2.65 19.61
N GLY A 12 0.58 2.71 18.94
CA GLY A 12 -0.65 3.36 19.43
C GLY A 12 -0.61 4.85 19.79
N LEU A 13 0.50 5.55 19.63
CA LEU A 13 0.62 6.99 19.91
C LEU A 13 0.19 7.76 18.67
N THR A 14 -1.12 7.85 18.46
CA THR A 14 -1.72 8.90 17.61
C THR A 14 -1.51 10.24 18.30
N ASP A 15 -0.44 10.93 17.94
CA ASP A 15 -0.34 12.37 18.21
C ASP A 15 -1.42 13.06 17.35
N PRO A 16 -2.40 13.75 17.96
CA PRO A 16 -3.47 14.43 17.22
C PRO A 16 -2.96 15.56 16.30
N VAL A 17 -1.66 15.91 16.37
CA VAL A 17 -1.01 16.90 15.51
C VAL A 17 -0.35 16.26 14.26
N LEU A 18 -0.19 14.93 14.21
CA LEU A 18 0.43 14.25 13.06
C LEU A 18 -0.48 14.24 11.83
N ASP A 19 0.07 14.62 10.67
CA ASP A 19 -0.62 14.45 9.39
C ASP A 19 -0.84 12.96 9.11
N HIS A 20 -2.10 12.58 8.89
CA HIS A 20 -2.53 11.22 8.62
C HIS A 20 -2.82 11.00 7.13
N SER A 21 -2.81 12.06 6.32
CA SER A 21 -3.06 12.01 4.88
C SER A 21 -2.20 10.97 4.14
N PRO A 22 -0.89 10.79 4.47
CA PRO A 22 -0.07 9.75 3.85
C PRO A 22 -0.59 8.31 3.98
N ARG A 23 -1.40 8.04 5.01
CA ARG A 23 -2.01 6.72 5.25
C ARG A 23 -3.14 6.47 4.26
N ASP A 24 -3.95 7.50 4.00
CA ASP A 24 -5.02 7.45 3.02
C ASP A 24 -4.47 7.38 1.59
N VAL A 25 -3.37 8.09 1.31
CA VAL A 25 -2.64 7.99 0.03
C VAL A 25 -2.13 6.56 -0.18
N TYR A 26 -1.55 5.92 0.83
CA TYR A 26 -1.17 4.50 0.76
C TYR A 26 -2.37 3.59 0.46
N ALA A 27 -3.47 3.79 1.19
CA ALA A 27 -4.69 3.02 0.99
C ALA A 27 -5.24 3.20 -0.44
N PHE A 28 -5.15 4.40 -1.00
CA PHE A 28 -5.52 4.69 -2.37
C PHE A 28 -4.67 3.91 -3.39
N GLY A 29 -3.34 3.83 -3.22
CA GLY A 29 -2.48 2.99 -4.05
C GLY A 29 -2.89 1.51 -4.02
N CYS A 30 -3.22 1.00 -2.83
CA CYS A 30 -3.77 -0.35 -2.67
C CYS A 30 -5.13 -0.52 -3.40
N THR A 31 -6.03 0.45 -3.31
CA THR A 31 -7.31 0.45 -4.04
C THR A 31 -7.11 0.45 -5.56
N MET A 32 -6.11 1.16 -6.08
CA MET A 32 -5.78 1.13 -7.51
C MET A 32 -5.37 -0.27 -7.97
N VAL A 33 -4.57 -1.01 -7.19
CA VAL A 33 -4.25 -2.42 -7.48
C VAL A 33 -5.51 -3.28 -7.52
N GLU A 34 -6.40 -3.09 -6.56
CA GLU A 34 -7.64 -3.85 -6.50
C GLU A 34 -8.52 -3.61 -7.72
N ILE A 35 -8.64 -2.36 -8.15
CA ILE A 35 -9.40 -2.00 -9.36
C ILE A 35 -8.75 -2.62 -10.60
N LEU A 36 -7.44 -2.48 -10.76
CA LEU A 36 -6.70 -2.97 -11.93
C LEU A 36 -6.74 -4.49 -12.02
N THR A 37 -6.55 -5.18 -10.89
CA THR A 37 -6.39 -6.64 -10.84
C THR A 37 -7.67 -7.40 -10.57
N ARG A 38 -8.72 -6.72 -10.07
CA ARG A 38 -9.92 -7.33 -9.47
C ARG A 38 -9.61 -8.27 -8.31
N ASN A 39 -8.43 -8.15 -7.73
CA ASN A 39 -7.97 -8.94 -6.60
C ASN A 39 -7.53 -8.02 -5.47
N ILE A 40 -7.72 -8.45 -4.22
CA ILE A 40 -7.23 -7.67 -3.07
C ILE A 40 -5.71 -7.46 -3.15
N PRO A 41 -5.16 -6.36 -2.61
CA PRO A 41 -3.71 -6.17 -2.51
C PRO A 41 -3.04 -7.37 -1.84
N PHE A 42 -1.84 -7.72 -2.29
CA PHE A 42 -1.11 -8.93 -1.83
C PHE A 42 -1.92 -10.23 -2.00
N TYR A 43 -2.69 -10.37 -3.09
CA TYR A 43 -3.60 -11.51 -3.31
C TYR A 43 -2.91 -12.88 -3.20
N ASP A 44 -1.60 -12.92 -3.48
CA ASP A 44 -0.74 -14.09 -3.42
C ASP A 44 -0.37 -14.50 -1.97
N ARG A 45 -0.58 -13.61 -0.99
CA ARG A 45 -0.39 -13.86 0.44
C ARG A 45 -1.68 -14.43 1.04
N ARG A 46 -1.59 -15.65 1.58
CA ARG A 46 -2.74 -16.41 2.10
C ARG A 46 -3.32 -15.87 3.42
N THR A 47 -2.52 -15.19 4.23
CA THR A 47 -2.92 -14.73 5.57
C THR A 47 -2.54 -13.28 5.80
N ASP A 48 -3.27 -12.58 6.67
CA ASP A 48 -2.94 -11.19 7.01
C ASP A 48 -1.61 -11.08 7.76
N ALA A 49 -1.20 -12.11 8.52
CA ALA A 49 0.13 -12.17 9.12
C ALA A 49 1.25 -12.22 8.05
N ALA A 50 1.05 -12.96 6.96
CA ALA A 50 2.01 -12.98 5.85
C ALA A 50 2.07 -11.62 5.13
N VAL A 51 0.93 -10.92 4.99
CA VAL A 51 0.90 -9.55 4.48
C VAL A 51 1.65 -8.61 5.42
N LEU A 52 1.41 -8.70 6.73
CA LEU A 52 2.08 -7.89 7.75
C LEU A 52 3.59 -8.05 7.68
N LEU A 53 4.07 -9.29 7.61
CA LEU A 53 5.50 -9.59 7.46
C LEU A 53 6.07 -9.02 6.16
N SER A 54 5.31 -9.13 5.05
CA SER A 54 5.69 -8.54 3.76
C SER A 54 5.85 -7.02 3.88
N LEU A 55 4.90 -6.34 4.54
CA LEU A 55 4.95 -4.89 4.78
C LEU A 55 6.16 -4.48 5.64
N ILE A 56 6.44 -5.24 6.70
CA ILE A 56 7.60 -5.00 7.56
C ILE A 56 8.89 -5.09 6.76
N ASN A 57 9.00 -6.07 5.85
CA ASN A 57 10.14 -6.28 4.97
C ASN A 57 10.25 -5.26 3.82
N GLY A 58 9.27 -4.34 3.68
CA GLY A 58 9.27 -3.33 2.62
C GLY A 58 8.65 -3.80 1.30
N ASP A 59 8.04 -4.99 1.27
CA ASP A 59 7.34 -5.46 0.07
C ASP A 59 6.12 -4.58 -0.25
N ARG A 60 5.71 -4.58 -1.52
CA ARG A 60 4.53 -3.89 -2.04
C ARG A 60 3.70 -4.82 -2.93
N PRO A 61 2.42 -4.50 -3.21
CA PRO A 61 1.61 -5.31 -4.11
C PRO A 61 2.29 -5.51 -5.47
N ALA A 62 2.19 -6.72 -6.03
CA ALA A 62 2.85 -7.08 -7.27
C ALA A 62 2.30 -6.29 -8.48
N LYS A 63 3.20 -5.90 -9.40
CA LYS A 63 2.82 -5.30 -10.69
C LYS A 63 1.96 -6.30 -11.50
N PRO A 64 0.75 -5.93 -11.96
CA PRO A 64 -0.06 -6.82 -12.78
C PRO A 64 0.63 -7.08 -14.12
N ARG A 65 0.71 -8.35 -14.54
CA ARG A 65 1.39 -8.76 -15.79
C ARG A 65 0.43 -9.05 -16.94
N GLU A 66 -0.78 -9.51 -16.64
CA GLU A 66 -1.73 -10.02 -17.65
C GLU A 66 -2.81 -9.00 -18.03
N ILE A 67 -2.74 -7.79 -17.47
CA ILE A 67 -3.77 -6.76 -17.61
C ILE A 67 -3.14 -5.52 -18.22
N TRP A 68 -3.79 -4.95 -19.23
CA TRP A 68 -3.37 -3.69 -19.81
C TRP A 68 -3.79 -2.51 -18.94
N TYR A 69 -2.86 -1.60 -18.71
CA TYR A 69 -3.09 -0.30 -18.10
C TYR A 69 -2.03 0.69 -18.60
N PRO A 70 -2.32 2.01 -18.62
CA PRO A 70 -1.30 3.01 -18.93
C PRO A 70 -0.17 3.01 -17.90
N GLU A 71 1.09 3.11 -18.33
CA GLU A 71 2.24 3.11 -17.40
C GLU A 71 2.17 4.28 -16.40
N VAL A 72 1.57 5.41 -16.79
CA VAL A 72 1.32 6.55 -15.88
C VAL A 72 0.43 6.18 -14.69
N VAL A 73 -0.54 5.28 -14.88
CA VAL A 73 -1.41 4.81 -13.79
C VAL A 73 -0.62 3.96 -12.82
N TRP A 74 0.26 3.10 -13.32
CA TRP A 74 1.12 2.28 -12.47
C TRP A 74 2.15 3.13 -11.72
N HIS A 75 2.77 4.10 -12.39
CA HIS A 75 3.68 5.05 -11.76
C HIS A 75 2.99 5.79 -10.61
N LEU A 76 1.80 6.36 -10.86
CA LEU A 76 1.01 7.02 -9.81
C LEU A 76 0.73 6.06 -8.65
N THR A 77 0.25 4.85 -8.97
CA THR A 77 -0.02 3.81 -7.96
C THR A 77 1.21 3.53 -7.10
N THR A 78 2.41 3.48 -7.72
CA THR A 78 3.64 3.22 -6.98
C THR A 78 4.12 4.38 -6.13
N ASN A 79 3.83 5.62 -6.52
CA ASN A 79 4.16 6.80 -5.71
C ASN A 79 3.33 6.81 -4.42
N CYS A 80 2.05 6.42 -4.52
CA CYS A 80 1.15 6.39 -3.38
C CYS A 80 1.63 5.51 -2.20
N TRP A 81 2.55 4.57 -2.41
CA TRP A 81 3.08 3.71 -1.36
C TRP A 81 4.61 3.75 -1.24
N ALA A 82 5.24 4.88 -1.57
CA ALA A 82 6.66 5.14 -1.28
C ALA A 82 7.01 4.78 0.19
N GLU A 83 8.25 4.36 0.49
CA GLU A 83 8.58 3.93 1.86
C GLU A 83 8.41 5.08 2.86
N ASP A 84 8.97 6.25 2.54
CA ASP A 84 8.79 7.48 3.29
C ASP A 84 7.37 8.04 3.11
N PRO A 85 6.53 8.10 4.16
CA PRO A 85 5.18 8.65 4.07
C PRO A 85 5.12 10.10 3.58
N THR A 86 6.15 10.90 3.85
CA THR A 86 6.18 12.32 3.44
C THR A 86 6.50 12.52 1.96
N ALA A 87 6.95 11.46 1.28
CA ALA A 87 7.30 11.46 -0.13
C ALA A 87 6.26 10.74 -1.02
N ARG A 88 5.12 10.32 -0.44
CA ARG A 88 4.01 9.66 -1.14
C ARG A 88 3.05 10.66 -1.78
#